data_AF-A0A832L981-F1
#
_entry.id   AF-A0A832L981-F1
#
_cell.length_a   1.000
_cell.length_b   1.000
_cell.length_c   1.000
_cell.angle_alpha   90.00
_cell.angle_beta   90.00
_cell.angle_gamma   90.00
#
_symmetry.space_group_name_H-M   'P 1'
#
loop_
_entity.id
_entity.type
_entity.pdbx_description
1 polymer ?
#
loop_
_entity_poly.entity_id
_entity_poly.type
_entity_poly.pdbx_seq_one_letter_code
_entity_poly.pdbx_strand_id
1 'polypeptide(L)'
;MNVFQMLRLPDLVSLLNLICGISSIAVAAQATVQAATFQTAAAHDGFALALILLIVAAIADGVDGYIARRFKGGELGEQLDSLADAVSFGVAPALLIYLQFGQVNPLVGEPDPLIAVFPVIYAVCGVLRLARFNSVPSCKTGFEGLPITAGCVMLVTYMMLSERLVKIDFLLALTLGLSILMVSSVNYPKIRNVRILAFIASIFGITMLLYLYNVEYMRIFSILPFILMLTYIFSPFFKIPLLSNLGSKEYRNKGLRIRKEKQ
;
A
#
# COMPACT_ATOMS: atom_id res chain seq x y z
N MET A 1 30.15 1.23 16.84
CA MET A 1 29.22 2.36 16.59
C MET A 1 27.83 1.87 16.96
N ASN A 2 27.12 2.55 17.87
CA ASN A 2 25.80 2.10 18.30
C ASN A 2 24.76 2.43 17.22
N VAL A 3 23.92 1.45 16.87
CA VAL A 3 22.85 1.61 15.86
C VAL A 3 21.95 2.81 16.19
N PHE A 4 21.66 3.02 17.48
CA PHE A 4 20.85 4.15 17.95
C PHE A 4 21.43 5.54 17.60
N GLN A 5 22.75 5.66 17.41
CA GLN A 5 23.39 6.93 17.05
C GLN A 5 23.30 7.24 15.55
N MET A 6 22.91 6.24 14.74
CA MET A 6 22.72 6.39 13.30
C MET A 6 21.28 6.79 12.93
N LEU A 7 20.33 6.58 13.86
CA LEU A 7 18.91 6.87 13.67
C LEU A 7 18.62 8.37 13.64
N ARG A 8 17.84 8.79 12.65
CA ARG A 8 17.30 10.14 12.49
C ARG A 8 15.78 10.14 12.59
N LEU A 9 15.18 11.33 12.61
CA LEU A 9 13.72 11.50 12.69
C LEU A 9 12.94 10.73 11.59
N PRO A 10 13.36 10.71 10.30
CA PRO A 10 12.67 9.91 9.29
C PRO A 10 12.65 8.41 9.63
N ASP A 11 13.77 7.90 10.13
CA ASP A 11 13.96 6.48 10.43
C ASP A 11 12.99 6.00 11.53
N LEU A 12 12.62 6.88 12.47
CA LEU A 12 11.58 6.58 13.47
C LEU A 12 10.20 6.38 12.85
N VAL A 13 9.91 7.07 11.76
CA VAL A 13 8.63 6.95 11.04
C VAL A 13 8.62 5.67 10.20
N SER A 14 9.74 5.29 9.57
CA SER A 14 9.87 3.98 8.91
C SER A 14 9.78 2.82 9.92
N LEU A 15 10.30 2.99 11.14
CA LEU A 15 10.08 2.02 12.23
C LEU A 15 8.61 1.93 12.64
N LEU A 16 7.89 3.06 12.68
CA LEU A 16 6.45 3.06 12.95
C LEU A 16 5.69 2.30 11.85
N ASN A 17 6.02 2.53 10.57
CA ASN A 17 5.50 1.75 9.44
C ASN A 17 5.70 0.24 9.70
N LEU A 18 6.94 -0.18 10.01
CA LEU A 18 7.25 -1.59 10.29
C LEU A 18 6.47 -2.15 11.48
N ILE A 19 6.35 -1.40 12.58
CA ILE A 19 5.56 -1.80 13.77
C ILE A 19 4.10 -2.02 13.39
N CYS A 20 3.51 -1.12 12.59
CA CYS A 20 2.15 -1.26 12.10
C CYS A 20 1.98 -2.49 11.20
N GLY A 21 2.93 -2.76 10.30
CA GLY A 21 2.93 -3.94 9.43
C GLY A 21 2.98 -5.26 10.21
N ILE A 22 3.91 -5.38 11.15
CA ILE A 22 4.03 -6.58 12.01
C ILE A 22 2.79 -6.74 12.89
N SER A 23 2.29 -5.64 13.47
CA SER A 23 1.08 -5.66 14.31
C SER A 23 -0.14 -6.09 13.51
N SER A 24 -0.25 -5.66 12.24
CA SER A 24 -1.33 -6.10 11.34
C SER A 24 -1.33 -7.63 11.17
N ILE A 25 -0.17 -8.22 10.91
CA ILE A 25 -0.03 -9.69 10.78
C ILE A 25 -0.40 -10.38 12.09
N ALA A 26 0.08 -9.89 13.23
CA ALA A 26 -0.19 -10.48 14.54
C ALA A 26 -1.68 -10.44 14.90
N VAL A 27 -2.33 -9.30 14.66
CA VAL A 27 -3.78 -9.13 14.89
C VAL A 27 -4.59 -10.02 13.95
N ALA A 28 -4.22 -10.12 12.67
CA ALA A 28 -4.89 -11.02 11.73
C ALA A 28 -4.76 -12.50 12.13
N ALA A 29 -3.58 -12.91 12.59
CA ALA A 29 -3.35 -14.27 13.08
C ALA A 29 -4.20 -14.56 14.33
N GLN A 30 -4.26 -13.62 15.28
CA GLN A 30 -5.11 -13.74 16.46
C GLN A 30 -6.61 -13.80 16.08
N ALA A 31 -7.05 -12.97 15.16
CA ALA A 31 -8.43 -12.95 14.67
C ALA A 31 -8.82 -14.29 14.01
N THR A 32 -7.90 -14.91 13.27
CA THR A 32 -8.08 -16.25 12.69
C THR A 32 -8.32 -17.31 13.77
N VAL A 33 -7.50 -17.31 14.83
CA VAL A 33 -7.63 -18.25 15.96
C VAL A 33 -8.95 -18.04 16.70
N GLN A 34 -9.36 -16.78 16.90
CA GLN A 34 -10.64 -16.43 17.54
C GLN A 34 -11.83 -16.86 16.69
N ALA A 35 -11.78 -16.68 15.37
CA ALA A 35 -12.82 -17.13 14.45
C ALA A 35 -13.01 -18.65 14.53
N ALA A 36 -11.90 -19.41 14.54
CA ALA A 36 -11.92 -20.87 14.61
C ALA A 36 -12.42 -21.40 15.96
N THR A 37 -12.15 -20.70 17.07
CA THR A 37 -12.45 -21.20 18.43
C THR A 37 -13.82 -20.76 18.95
N PHE A 38 -14.24 -19.52 18.67
CA PHE A 38 -15.39 -18.91 19.34
C PHE A 38 -16.50 -18.41 18.38
N GLN A 39 -16.26 -18.32 17.07
CA GLN A 39 -17.21 -17.78 16.06
C GLN A 39 -17.94 -16.49 16.53
N THR A 40 -17.21 -15.59 17.19
CA THR A 40 -17.75 -14.33 17.72
C THR A 40 -17.54 -13.16 16.77
N ALA A 41 -18.40 -12.14 16.85
CA ALA A 41 -18.25 -10.86 16.14
C ALA A 41 -16.86 -10.21 16.35
N ALA A 42 -16.21 -10.43 17.51
CA ALA A 42 -14.88 -9.95 17.81
C ALA A 42 -13.78 -10.40 16.81
N ALA A 43 -13.97 -11.55 16.14
CA ALA A 43 -13.03 -12.02 15.13
C ALA A 43 -13.10 -11.18 13.84
N HIS A 44 -14.30 -10.75 13.43
CA HIS A 44 -14.48 -9.87 12.27
C HIS A 44 -13.89 -8.47 12.53
N ASP A 45 -14.01 -7.98 13.77
CA ASP A 45 -13.42 -6.71 14.19
C ASP A 45 -11.87 -6.77 14.19
N GLY A 46 -11.29 -7.92 14.56
CA GLY A 46 -9.84 -8.13 14.53
C GLY A 46 -9.25 -8.00 13.13
N PHE A 47 -9.87 -8.60 12.10
CA PHE A 47 -9.40 -8.44 10.73
C PHE A 47 -9.57 -7.00 10.21
N ALA A 48 -10.65 -6.30 10.59
CA ALA A 48 -10.80 -4.89 10.27
C ALA A 48 -9.67 -4.04 10.87
N LEU A 49 -9.28 -4.30 12.13
CA LEU A 49 -8.13 -3.64 12.76
C LEU A 49 -6.82 -3.90 12.00
N ALA A 50 -6.57 -5.15 11.57
CA ALA A 50 -5.38 -5.49 10.80
C ALA A 50 -5.29 -4.70 9.49
N LEU A 51 -6.41 -4.53 8.78
CA LEU A 51 -6.50 -3.72 7.56
C LEU A 51 -6.26 -2.24 7.85
N ILE A 52 -6.84 -1.70 8.91
CA ILE A 52 -6.63 -0.31 9.34
C ILE A 52 -5.16 -0.05 9.69
N LEU A 53 -4.48 -0.98 10.36
CA LEU A 53 -3.05 -0.87 10.66
C LEU A 53 -2.19 -0.74 9.41
N LEU A 54 -2.54 -1.40 8.29
CA LEU A 54 -1.84 -1.23 7.02
C LEU A 54 -2.11 0.13 6.37
N ILE A 55 -3.29 0.70 6.56
CA ILE A 55 -3.55 2.09 6.16
C ILE A 55 -2.72 3.06 7.02
N VAL A 56 -2.60 2.83 8.34
CA VAL A 56 -1.71 3.64 9.21
C VAL A 56 -0.27 3.54 8.71
N ALA A 57 0.20 2.32 8.41
CA ALA A 57 1.53 2.07 7.88
C ALA A 57 1.79 2.86 6.58
N ALA A 58 0.83 2.84 5.64
CA ALA A 58 0.91 3.59 4.38
C ALA A 58 0.92 5.11 4.58
N ILE A 59 0.21 5.62 5.60
CA ILE A 59 0.26 7.04 5.97
C ILE A 59 1.63 7.38 6.55
N ALA A 60 2.20 6.50 7.40
CA ALA A 60 3.53 6.69 7.98
C ALA A 60 4.62 6.74 6.88
N ASP A 61 4.61 5.81 5.93
CA ASP A 61 5.47 5.81 4.73
C ASP A 61 5.34 7.13 3.92
N GLY A 62 4.12 7.58 3.66
CA GLY A 62 3.92 8.86 2.97
C GLY A 62 4.53 10.06 3.71
N VAL A 63 4.53 10.01 5.05
CA VAL A 63 5.08 11.04 5.93
C VAL A 63 6.60 10.94 6.01
N ASP A 64 7.19 9.75 6.14
CA ASP A 64 8.65 9.58 6.20
C ASP A 64 9.32 10.11 4.94
N GLY A 65 8.77 9.84 3.76
CA GLY A 65 9.35 10.28 2.50
C GLY A 65 9.24 11.78 2.33
N TYR A 66 8.24 12.41 2.96
CA TYR A 66 8.12 13.86 3.01
C TYR A 66 9.11 14.50 3.99
N ILE A 67 9.33 13.87 5.15
CA ILE A 67 10.30 14.33 6.15
C ILE A 67 11.73 14.12 5.63
N ALA A 68 12.08 12.96 5.06
CA ALA A 68 13.39 12.66 4.49
C ALA A 68 13.78 13.60 3.32
N ARG A 69 12.80 14.14 2.59
CA ARG A 69 13.06 15.19 1.59
C ARG A 69 13.46 16.54 2.19
N ARG A 70 13.10 16.79 3.46
CA ARG A 70 13.39 18.04 4.18
C ARG A 70 14.56 17.92 5.14
N PHE A 71 14.73 16.75 5.73
CA PHE A 71 15.80 16.42 6.66
C PHE A 71 16.70 15.40 5.96
N LYS A 72 18.00 15.70 5.82
CA LYS A 72 18.95 14.79 5.15
C LYS A 72 18.82 13.39 5.77
N GLY A 73 18.45 12.40 4.96
CA GLY A 73 18.45 10.99 5.35
C GLY A 73 19.86 10.45 5.61
N GLY A 74 19.95 9.34 6.34
CA GLY A 74 21.18 8.54 6.45
C GLY A 74 21.09 7.29 5.58
N GLU A 75 22.23 6.70 5.22
CA GLU A 75 22.28 5.46 4.42
C GLU A 75 21.56 4.29 5.10
N LEU A 76 21.64 4.21 6.44
CA LEU A 76 20.90 3.21 7.22
C LEU A 76 19.38 3.40 7.10
N GLY A 77 18.92 4.66 7.10
CA GLY A 77 17.50 4.99 6.99
C GLY A 77 16.91 4.54 5.66
N GLU A 78 17.63 4.71 4.55
CA GLU A 78 17.19 4.28 3.21
C GLU A 78 17.01 2.76 3.11
N GLN A 79 17.93 1.99 3.71
CA GLN A 79 17.81 0.54 3.79
C GLN A 79 16.67 0.11 4.70
N LEU A 80 16.51 0.78 5.85
CA LEU A 80 15.46 0.51 6.81
C LEU A 80 14.07 0.76 6.22
N ASP A 81 13.92 1.84 5.46
CA ASP A 81 12.71 2.20 4.72
C ASP A 81 12.28 1.09 3.75
N SER A 82 13.21 0.64 2.91
CA SER A 82 12.95 -0.46 1.96
C SER A 82 12.61 -1.79 2.65
N LEU A 83 13.23 -2.08 3.80
CA LEU A 83 12.93 -3.27 4.60
C LEU A 83 11.55 -3.18 5.26
N ALA A 84 11.21 -2.01 5.81
CA ALA A 84 9.90 -1.73 6.39
C ALA A 84 8.80 -1.88 5.33
N ASP A 85 9.00 -1.31 4.14
CA ASP A 85 8.09 -1.42 3.01
C ASP A 85 7.87 -2.85 2.54
N ALA A 86 8.93 -3.64 2.45
CA ALA A 86 8.83 -5.05 2.07
C ALA A 86 7.94 -5.85 3.03
N VAL A 87 8.10 -5.62 4.34
CA VAL A 87 7.30 -6.30 5.37
C VAL A 87 5.87 -5.77 5.38
N SER A 88 5.68 -4.46 5.46
CA SER A 88 4.36 -3.83 5.62
C SER A 88 3.50 -3.92 4.36
N PHE A 89 4.07 -3.75 3.17
CA PHE A 89 3.30 -3.63 1.93
C PHE A 89 3.45 -4.80 0.96
N GLY A 90 4.45 -5.65 1.18
CA GLY A 90 4.63 -6.92 0.47
C GLY A 90 4.10 -8.11 1.26
N VAL A 91 4.73 -8.39 2.40
CA VAL A 91 4.49 -9.60 3.20
C VAL A 91 3.17 -9.55 3.96
N ALA A 92 2.88 -8.45 4.65
CA ALA A 92 1.67 -8.35 5.47
C ALA A 92 0.37 -8.54 4.68
N PRO A 93 0.08 -7.80 3.58
CA PRO A 93 -1.14 -8.04 2.81
C PRO A 93 -1.19 -9.45 2.22
N ALA A 94 -0.05 -10.03 1.83
CA ALA A 94 0.00 -11.40 1.33
C ALA A 94 -0.42 -12.42 2.40
N LEU A 95 0.08 -12.28 3.63
CA LEU A 95 -0.30 -13.11 4.76
C LEU A 95 -1.76 -12.88 5.18
N LEU A 96 -2.25 -11.64 5.16
CA LEU A 96 -3.64 -11.33 5.48
C LEU A 96 -4.61 -12.06 4.54
N ILE A 97 -4.31 -12.11 3.24
CA ILE A 97 -5.12 -12.87 2.27
C ILE A 97 -5.15 -14.36 2.65
N TYR A 98 -3.98 -14.95 2.95
CA TYR A 98 -3.88 -16.35 3.33
C TYR A 98 -4.59 -16.65 4.67
N LEU A 99 -4.43 -15.81 5.67
CA LEU A 99 -5.05 -15.98 6.99
C LEU A 99 -6.58 -15.83 6.95
N GLN A 100 -7.09 -14.88 6.16
CA GLN A 100 -8.52 -14.64 6.04
C GLN A 100 -9.24 -15.67 5.15
N PHE A 101 -8.62 -16.08 4.04
CA PHE A 101 -9.29 -16.86 2.99
C PHE A 101 -8.68 -18.24 2.72
N GLY A 102 -7.46 -18.51 3.20
CA GLY A 102 -6.77 -19.79 3.00
C GLY A 102 -7.28 -20.91 3.92
N GLN A 103 -8.00 -20.54 5.00
CA GLN A 103 -8.68 -21.51 5.87
C GLN A 103 -10.02 -21.91 5.23
N VAL A 104 -9.94 -22.75 4.19
CA VAL A 104 -11.12 -23.49 3.75
C VAL A 104 -11.56 -24.33 4.94
N ASN A 105 -12.81 -24.13 5.35
CA ASN A 105 -13.46 -24.76 6.50
C ASN A 105 -12.96 -26.21 6.69
N PRO A 106 -12.43 -26.61 7.87
CA PRO A 106 -11.90 -27.96 8.09
C PRO A 106 -12.91 -29.09 7.80
N LEU A 107 -14.17 -28.75 7.59
CA LEU A 107 -15.27 -29.66 7.30
C LEU A 107 -15.70 -29.70 5.81
N VAL A 108 -15.23 -28.81 4.91
CA VAL A 108 -15.91 -28.62 3.60
C VAL A 108 -14.99 -28.54 2.36
N GLY A 109 -13.66 -28.43 2.45
CA GLY A 109 -12.86 -28.50 1.22
C GLY A 109 -11.34 -28.43 1.37
N GLU A 110 -10.65 -28.96 0.36
CA GLU A 110 -9.21 -28.79 0.19
C GLU A 110 -8.87 -27.30 0.02
N PRO A 111 -7.78 -26.81 0.63
CA PRO A 111 -7.34 -25.43 0.46
C PRO A 111 -7.03 -25.16 -1.03
N ASP A 112 -7.64 -24.12 -1.60
CA ASP A 112 -7.30 -23.70 -2.97
C ASP A 112 -5.81 -23.33 -3.00
N PRO A 113 -4.96 -24.10 -3.74
CA PRO A 113 -3.52 -23.85 -3.77
C PRO A 113 -3.20 -22.45 -4.30
N LEU A 114 -4.08 -21.82 -5.08
CA LEU A 114 -3.89 -20.48 -5.61
C LEU A 114 -3.88 -19.41 -4.51
N ILE A 115 -4.61 -19.61 -3.41
CA ILE A 115 -4.62 -18.71 -2.24
C ILE A 115 -3.27 -18.73 -1.52
N ALA A 116 -2.50 -19.82 -1.63
CA ALA A 116 -1.13 -19.86 -1.12
C ALA A 116 -0.14 -19.24 -2.12
N VAL A 117 -0.30 -19.48 -3.42
CA VAL A 117 0.70 -19.12 -4.44
C VAL A 117 0.64 -17.64 -4.83
N PHE A 118 -0.54 -17.07 -5.10
CA PHE A 118 -0.63 -15.70 -5.65
C PHE A 118 -0.18 -14.62 -4.66
N PRO A 119 -0.53 -14.69 -3.36
CA PRO A 119 0.02 -13.76 -2.37
C PRO A 119 1.54 -13.83 -2.25
N VAL A 120 2.14 -15.04 -2.37
CA VAL A 120 3.60 -15.20 -2.39
C VAL A 120 4.22 -14.51 -3.60
N ILE A 121 3.62 -14.68 -4.79
CA ILE A 121 4.05 -13.97 -6.01
C ILE A 121 4.00 -12.46 -5.79
N TYR A 122 2.92 -11.94 -5.18
CA TYR A 122 2.78 -10.53 -4.85
C TYR A 122 3.91 -10.02 -3.95
N ALA A 123 4.22 -10.74 -2.87
CA ALA A 123 5.30 -10.37 -1.96
C ALA A 123 6.67 -10.36 -2.69
N VAL A 124 6.96 -11.39 -3.50
CA VAL A 124 8.21 -11.49 -4.27
C VAL A 124 8.32 -10.35 -5.29
N CYS A 125 7.25 -10.07 -6.03
CA CYS A 125 7.20 -8.95 -6.99
C CYS A 125 7.39 -7.59 -6.30
N GLY A 126 6.84 -7.42 -5.10
CA GLY A 126 7.05 -6.23 -4.27
C GLY A 126 8.53 -6.03 -3.89
N VAL A 127 9.21 -7.10 -3.45
CA VAL A 127 10.65 -7.04 -3.14
C VAL A 127 11.49 -6.75 -4.38
N LEU A 128 11.21 -7.41 -5.51
CA LEU A 128 11.90 -7.16 -6.79
C LEU A 128 11.73 -5.72 -7.25
N ARG A 129 10.53 -5.15 -7.05
CA ARG A 129 10.27 -3.73 -7.32
C ARG A 129 11.17 -2.83 -6.48
N LEU A 130 11.23 -3.05 -5.17
CA LEU A 130 12.05 -2.24 -4.25
C LEU A 130 13.54 -2.36 -4.61
N ALA A 131 14.01 -3.57 -4.89
CA ALA A 131 15.38 -3.80 -5.34
C ALA A 131 15.71 -3.01 -6.62
N ARG A 132 14.78 -2.99 -7.60
CA ARG A 132 14.94 -2.18 -8.82
C ARG A 132 14.99 -0.69 -8.50
N PHE A 133 14.11 -0.22 -7.63
CA PHE A 133 14.04 1.19 -7.24
C PHE A 133 15.35 1.68 -6.60
N ASN A 134 15.98 0.83 -5.79
CA ASN A 134 17.24 1.16 -5.11
C ASN A 134 18.48 0.99 -6.02
N SER A 135 18.42 0.08 -7.00
CA SER A 135 19.59 -0.25 -7.83
C SER A 135 19.68 0.56 -9.13
N VAL A 136 18.55 1.05 -9.65
CA VAL A 136 18.47 1.66 -10.98
C VAL A 136 18.17 3.16 -10.86
N PRO A 137 19.08 4.06 -11.29
CA PRO A 137 18.81 5.49 -11.28
C PRO A 137 17.62 5.81 -12.18
N SER A 138 16.62 6.51 -11.62
CA SER A 138 15.37 6.77 -12.33
C SER A 138 15.57 7.77 -13.48
N CYS A 139 15.39 7.32 -14.72
CA CYS A 139 15.49 8.16 -15.92
C CYS A 139 14.17 8.88 -16.29
N LYS A 140 13.05 8.61 -15.60
CA LYS A 140 11.70 9.06 -15.97
C LYS A 140 11.09 10.00 -14.93
N THR A 141 10.25 10.94 -15.37
CA THR A 141 9.40 11.74 -14.47
C THR A 141 8.24 10.88 -13.97
N GLY A 142 8.43 10.12 -12.89
CA GLY A 142 7.39 9.26 -12.32
C GLY A 142 7.95 8.05 -11.56
N PHE A 143 7.11 7.04 -11.34
CA PHE A 143 7.51 5.72 -10.85
C PHE A 143 7.45 4.73 -11.99
N GLU A 144 8.50 3.91 -12.14
CA GLU A 144 8.48 2.80 -13.08
C GLU A 144 7.88 1.56 -12.39
N GLY A 145 6.75 1.08 -12.90
CA GLY A 145 5.85 0.12 -12.27
C GLY A 145 5.00 0.73 -11.15
N LEU A 146 3.99 -0.02 -10.70
CA LEU A 146 3.07 0.39 -9.63
C LEU A 146 3.75 0.40 -8.25
N PRO A 147 3.72 1.50 -7.47
CA PRO A 147 4.22 1.56 -6.08
C PRO A 147 3.73 0.40 -5.21
N ILE A 148 4.62 -0.18 -4.39
CA ILE A 148 4.26 -1.31 -3.50
C ILE A 148 3.18 -0.89 -2.50
N THR A 149 3.31 0.33 -1.96
CA THR A 149 2.33 0.99 -1.09
C THR A 149 0.97 1.10 -1.77
N ALA A 150 0.91 1.53 -3.03
CA ALA A 150 -0.32 1.62 -3.79
C ALA A 150 -0.96 0.24 -4.06
N GLY A 151 -0.15 -0.80 -4.32
CA GLY A 151 -0.64 -2.17 -4.45
C GLY A 151 -1.24 -2.68 -3.13
N CYS A 152 -0.58 -2.43 -2.01
CA CYS A 152 -1.06 -2.82 -0.69
C CYS A 152 -2.39 -2.13 -0.37
N VAL A 153 -2.45 -0.80 -0.53
CA VAL A 153 -3.68 -0.04 -0.25
C VAL A 153 -4.84 -0.49 -1.15
N MET A 154 -4.56 -0.89 -2.40
CA MET A 154 -5.60 -1.47 -3.28
C MET A 154 -6.15 -2.80 -2.72
N LEU A 155 -5.27 -3.73 -2.30
CA LEU A 155 -5.70 -5.00 -1.71
C LEU A 155 -6.47 -4.77 -0.41
N VAL A 156 -5.95 -3.91 0.46
CA VAL A 156 -6.57 -3.58 1.75
C VAL A 156 -7.95 -2.96 1.56
N THR A 157 -8.07 -1.95 0.70
CA THR A 157 -9.37 -1.30 0.44
C THR A 157 -10.39 -2.24 -0.19
N TYR A 158 -9.94 -3.22 -0.99
CA TYR A 158 -10.82 -4.28 -1.49
C TYR A 158 -11.29 -5.22 -0.37
N MET A 159 -10.37 -5.68 0.49
CA MET A 159 -10.69 -6.55 1.63
C MET A 159 -11.55 -5.85 2.70
N MET A 160 -11.51 -4.52 2.78
CA MET A 160 -12.36 -3.73 3.67
C MET A 160 -13.81 -3.62 3.18
N LEU A 161 -14.13 -3.99 1.94
CA LEU A 161 -15.51 -3.96 1.45
C LEU A 161 -16.41 -4.90 2.28
N SER A 162 -17.72 -4.74 2.11
CA SER A 162 -18.69 -5.70 2.66
C SER A 162 -18.39 -7.10 2.14
N GLU A 163 -18.52 -8.12 3.00
CA GLU A 163 -18.25 -9.53 2.66
C GLU A 163 -19.04 -10.01 1.44
N ARG A 164 -20.20 -9.41 1.17
CA ARG A 164 -21.02 -9.71 -0.02
C ARG A 164 -20.39 -9.26 -1.34
N LEU A 165 -19.51 -8.25 -1.30
CA LEU A 165 -18.85 -7.68 -2.46
C LEU A 165 -17.48 -8.32 -2.73
N VAL A 166 -16.85 -8.85 -1.68
CA VAL A 166 -15.55 -9.50 -1.79
C VAL A 166 -15.73 -10.89 -2.39
N LYS A 167 -15.10 -11.11 -3.55
CA LYS A 167 -15.06 -12.40 -4.24
C LYS A 167 -13.61 -12.87 -4.30
N ILE A 168 -13.37 -14.11 -3.85
CA ILE A 168 -12.03 -14.68 -3.76
C ILE A 168 -11.37 -14.73 -5.15
N ASP A 169 -12.08 -15.18 -6.18
CA ASP A 169 -11.56 -15.22 -7.56
C ASP A 169 -11.06 -13.85 -8.03
N PHE A 170 -11.82 -12.79 -7.72
CA PHE A 170 -11.42 -11.43 -8.08
C PHE A 170 -10.26 -10.92 -7.22
N LEU A 171 -10.22 -11.23 -5.92
CA LEU A 171 -9.09 -10.91 -5.04
C LEU A 171 -7.80 -11.53 -5.57
N LEU A 172 -7.83 -12.80 -5.96
CA LEU A 172 -6.69 -13.53 -6.51
C LEU A 172 -6.25 -12.94 -7.86
N ALA A 173 -7.19 -12.69 -8.77
CA ALA A 173 -6.90 -12.03 -10.04
C ALA A 173 -6.31 -10.62 -9.84
N LEU A 174 -6.85 -9.85 -8.90
CA LEU A 174 -6.36 -8.52 -8.53
C LEU A 174 -4.93 -8.62 -7.97
N THR A 175 -4.67 -9.55 -7.05
CA THR A 175 -3.35 -9.79 -6.44
C THR A 175 -2.30 -10.12 -7.50
N LEU A 176 -2.62 -11.03 -8.41
CA LEU A 176 -1.74 -11.39 -9.52
C LEU A 176 -1.53 -10.20 -10.48
N GLY A 177 -2.60 -9.48 -10.82
CA GLY A 177 -2.54 -8.28 -11.65
C GLY A 177 -1.60 -7.22 -11.06
N LEU A 178 -1.76 -6.91 -9.76
CA LEU A 178 -0.89 -5.96 -9.06
C LEU A 178 0.57 -6.41 -9.06
N SER A 179 0.83 -7.71 -8.89
CA SER A 179 2.18 -8.31 -8.95
C SER A 179 2.86 -8.01 -10.30
N ILE A 180 2.15 -8.23 -11.40
CA ILE A 180 2.63 -7.95 -12.76
C ILE A 180 2.87 -6.44 -12.93
N LEU A 181 1.93 -5.61 -12.46
CA LEU A 181 2.03 -4.15 -12.55
C LEU A 181 3.24 -3.59 -11.78
N MET A 182 3.61 -4.17 -10.64
CA MET A 182 4.76 -3.73 -9.84
C MET A 182 6.09 -3.90 -10.56
N VAL A 183 6.27 -5.02 -11.28
CA VAL A 183 7.51 -5.36 -12.01
C VAL A 183 7.50 -4.79 -13.44
N SER A 184 6.34 -4.37 -13.95
CA SER A 184 6.22 -3.72 -15.26
C SER A 184 7.02 -2.41 -15.40
N SER A 185 7.21 -1.96 -16.65
CA SER A 185 7.81 -0.66 -16.99
C SER A 185 6.77 0.47 -17.19
N VAL A 186 5.53 0.28 -16.73
CA VAL A 186 4.46 1.28 -16.83
C VAL A 186 4.82 2.50 -15.97
N ASN A 187 4.71 3.71 -16.52
CA ASN A 187 5.04 4.93 -15.77
C ASN A 187 3.83 5.45 -14.99
N TYR A 188 3.91 5.44 -13.67
CA TYR A 188 2.89 5.98 -12.77
C TYR A 188 3.21 7.42 -12.35
N PRO A 189 2.23 8.36 -12.44
CA PRO A 189 2.45 9.75 -12.08
C PRO A 189 2.63 9.92 -10.56
N LYS A 190 3.56 10.80 -10.18
CA LYS A 190 3.73 11.25 -8.78
C LYS A 190 2.70 12.33 -8.46
N ILE A 191 1.82 12.08 -7.50
CA ILE A 191 0.84 13.08 -7.03
C ILE A 191 1.57 14.09 -6.14
N ARG A 192 1.76 15.32 -6.64
CA ARG A 192 2.42 16.41 -5.90
C ARG A 192 1.45 17.53 -5.48
N ASN A 193 0.22 17.49 -5.95
CA ASN A 193 -0.76 18.53 -5.65
C ASN A 193 -1.30 18.36 -4.23
N VAL A 194 -0.94 19.30 -3.34
CA VAL A 194 -1.34 19.29 -1.93
C VAL A 194 -2.86 19.23 -1.73
N ARG A 195 -3.65 19.82 -2.63
CA ARG A 195 -5.13 19.75 -2.55
C ARG A 195 -5.64 18.34 -2.82
N ILE A 196 -5.05 17.65 -3.80
CA ILE A 196 -5.40 16.26 -4.11
C ILE A 196 -4.94 15.36 -2.96
N LEU A 197 -3.72 15.56 -2.45
CA LEU A 197 -3.21 14.78 -1.34
C LEU A 197 -4.06 14.96 -0.07
N ALA A 198 -4.48 16.19 0.24
CA ALA A 198 -5.38 16.47 1.37
C ALA A 198 -6.74 15.80 1.20
N PHE A 199 -7.30 15.77 -0.02
CA PHE A 199 -8.55 15.08 -0.33
C PHE A 199 -8.43 13.56 -0.19
N ILE A 200 -7.34 12.98 -0.68
CA ILE A 200 -7.05 11.55 -0.51
C ILE A 200 -6.91 11.23 0.99
N ALA A 201 -6.10 12.01 1.72
CA ALA A 201 -5.90 11.85 3.15
C ALA A 201 -7.20 12.00 3.95
N SER A 202 -8.10 12.91 3.56
CA SER A 202 -9.40 13.05 4.24
C SER A 202 -10.28 11.83 4.04
N ILE A 203 -10.29 11.20 2.87
CA ILE A 203 -11.04 9.95 2.63
C ILE A 203 -10.51 8.82 3.54
N PHE A 204 -9.19 8.61 3.58
CA PHE A 204 -8.60 7.59 4.45
C PHE A 204 -8.79 7.93 5.94
N GLY A 205 -8.71 9.20 6.33
CA GLY A 205 -8.98 9.65 7.70
C GLY A 205 -10.43 9.44 8.12
N ILE A 206 -11.40 9.73 7.25
CA ILE A 206 -12.82 9.43 7.50
C ILE A 206 -13.03 7.92 7.62
N THR A 207 -12.37 7.12 6.77
CA THR A 207 -12.45 5.65 6.86
C THR A 207 -11.97 5.15 8.22
N MET A 208 -10.87 5.69 8.76
CA MET A 208 -10.41 5.35 10.11
C MET A 208 -11.36 5.83 11.21
N LEU A 209 -11.91 7.03 11.10
CA LEU A 209 -12.85 7.54 12.08
C LEU A 209 -14.13 6.68 12.11
N LEU A 210 -14.60 6.24 10.94
CA LEU A 210 -15.73 5.33 10.83
C LEU A 210 -15.42 3.97 11.46
N TYR A 211 -14.20 3.44 11.32
CA TYR A 211 -13.79 2.21 12.03
C TYR A 211 -13.98 2.35 13.55
N LEU A 212 -13.57 3.47 14.14
CA LEU A 212 -13.72 3.73 15.57
C LEU A 212 -15.18 3.90 16.01
N TYR A 213 -16.05 4.36 15.11
CA TYR A 213 -17.46 4.59 15.38
C TYR A 213 -18.31 3.32 15.17
N ASN A 214 -18.21 2.70 13.99
CA ASN A 214 -18.91 1.46 13.64
C ASN A 214 -18.29 0.80 12.38
N VAL A 215 -17.93 -0.47 12.48
CA VAL A 215 -17.28 -1.23 11.39
C VAL A 215 -18.17 -1.38 10.15
N GLU A 216 -19.49 -1.49 10.27
CA GLU A 216 -20.39 -1.60 9.12
C GLU A 216 -20.40 -0.33 8.26
N TYR A 217 -20.39 0.85 8.90
CA TYR A 217 -20.29 2.11 8.17
C TYR A 217 -18.92 2.27 7.50
N MET A 218 -17.85 1.81 8.14
CA MET A 218 -16.52 1.75 7.52
C MET A 218 -16.54 0.87 6.25
N ARG A 219 -17.16 -0.32 6.29
CA ARG A 219 -17.24 -1.23 5.14
C ARG A 219 -17.99 -0.62 3.96
N ILE A 220 -19.12 0.06 4.22
CA ILE A 220 -19.89 0.75 3.18
C ILE A 220 -19.08 1.90 2.58
N PHE A 221 -18.45 2.72 3.44
CA PHE A 221 -17.66 3.87 3.00
C PHE A 221 -16.40 3.45 2.23
N SER A 222 -15.84 2.26 2.50
CA SER A 222 -14.61 1.73 1.87
C SER A 222 -14.72 1.55 0.34
N ILE A 223 -15.94 1.58 -0.22
CA ILE A 223 -16.16 1.67 -1.67
C ILE A 223 -15.46 2.90 -2.26
N LEU A 224 -15.47 4.03 -1.55
CA LEU A 224 -14.87 5.28 -2.03
C LEU A 224 -13.33 5.20 -2.16
N PRO A 225 -12.55 4.83 -1.12
CA PRO A 225 -11.11 4.64 -1.27
C PRO A 225 -10.76 3.51 -2.24
N PHE A 226 -11.58 2.46 -2.35
CA PHE A 226 -11.37 1.41 -3.36
C PHE A 226 -11.48 1.95 -4.79
N ILE A 227 -12.54 2.69 -5.11
CA ILE A 227 -12.71 3.32 -6.44
C ILE A 227 -11.57 4.30 -6.71
N LEU A 228 -11.19 5.11 -5.71
CA LEU A 228 -10.06 6.03 -5.82
C LEU A 228 -8.76 5.29 -6.18
N MET A 229 -8.44 4.18 -5.51
CA MET A 229 -7.26 3.37 -5.82
C MET A 229 -7.35 2.71 -7.19
N LEU A 230 -8.53 2.23 -7.57
CA LEU A 230 -8.78 1.70 -8.91
C LEU A 230 -8.48 2.75 -9.98
N THR A 231 -8.96 3.99 -9.80
CA THR A 231 -8.66 5.09 -10.75
C THR A 231 -7.17 5.42 -10.82
N TYR A 232 -6.44 5.31 -9.71
CA TYR A 232 -4.99 5.51 -9.69
C TYR A 232 -4.26 4.41 -10.48
N ILE A 233 -4.61 3.14 -10.27
CA ILE A 233 -3.99 1.99 -10.95
C ILE A 233 -4.19 2.05 -12.46
N PHE A 234 -5.38 2.46 -12.89
CA PHE A 234 -5.73 2.57 -14.30
C PHE A 234 -5.28 3.87 -14.97
N SER A 235 -4.80 4.85 -14.19
CA SER A 235 -4.39 6.16 -14.69
C SER A 235 -3.31 6.18 -15.79
N PRO A 236 -2.39 5.21 -15.92
CA PRO A 236 -1.46 5.19 -17.05
C PRO A 236 -2.11 4.75 -18.37
N PHE A 237 -3.21 3.99 -18.30
CA PHE A 237 -3.90 3.42 -19.46
C PHE A 237 -4.95 4.38 -20.01
N PHE A 238 -5.62 5.13 -19.14
CA PHE A 238 -6.53 6.18 -19.53
C PHE A 238 -5.77 7.51 -19.48
N LYS A 239 -5.66 8.25 -20.59
CA LYS A 239 -5.17 9.63 -20.58
C LYS A 239 -6.17 10.54 -19.84
N ILE A 240 -6.24 10.43 -18.50
CA ILE A 240 -7.18 11.18 -17.67
C ILE A 240 -6.74 12.66 -17.66
N PRO A 241 -7.61 13.61 -18.08
CA PRO A 241 -7.27 15.04 -18.14
C PRO A 241 -6.82 15.65 -16.81
N LEU A 242 -7.26 15.07 -15.68
CA LEU A 242 -6.88 15.51 -14.34
C LEU A 242 -5.38 15.30 -14.02
N LEU A 243 -4.75 14.29 -14.63
CA LEU A 243 -3.34 13.93 -14.43
C LEU A 243 -2.44 14.42 -15.57
N SER A 244 -2.97 14.63 -16.78
CA SER A 244 -2.20 15.13 -17.94
C SER A 244 -1.73 16.59 -17.77
N ASN A 245 -2.48 17.40 -17.02
CA ASN A 245 -2.11 18.78 -16.71
C ASN A 245 -1.04 18.92 -15.60
N LEU A 246 -0.66 17.82 -14.95
CA LEU A 246 0.41 17.82 -13.93
C LEU A 246 1.81 17.71 -14.56
N GLY A 247 1.93 17.14 -15.76
CA GLY A 247 3.22 17.06 -16.48
C GLY A 247 3.52 18.27 -17.37
N SER A 248 2.50 18.86 -18.01
CA SER A 248 2.72 19.87 -19.07
C SER A 248 3.28 21.21 -18.55
N LYS A 249 2.93 21.63 -17.31
CA LYS A 249 3.46 22.87 -16.71
C LYS A 249 4.95 22.80 -16.38
N GLU A 250 5.45 21.62 -16.03
CA GLU A 250 6.86 21.43 -15.66
C GLU A 250 7.76 21.38 -16.91
N TYR A 251 7.30 20.78 -18.01
CA TYR A 251 7.99 20.81 -19.32
C TYR A 251 8.22 22.24 -19.83
N ARG A 252 7.19 23.10 -19.74
CA ARG A 252 7.28 24.50 -20.18
C ARG A 252 8.26 25.30 -19.31
N ASN A 253 8.29 25.08 -17.99
CA ASN A 253 9.20 25.79 -17.09
C ASN A 253 10.64 25.29 -17.13
N LYS A 254 10.89 23.98 -17.31
CA LYS A 254 12.26 23.45 -17.51
C LYS A 254 12.85 23.88 -18.85
N GLY A 255 12.06 23.85 -19.93
CA GLY A 255 12.49 24.34 -21.24
C GLY A 255 12.83 25.84 -21.25
N LEU A 256 12.09 26.65 -20.48
CA LEU A 256 12.37 28.08 -20.33
C LEU A 256 13.61 28.38 -19.47
N ARG A 257 13.91 27.57 -18.44
CA ARG A 257 15.15 27.72 -17.65
C ARG A 257 16.40 27.34 -18.43
N ILE A 258 16.36 26.23 -19.17
CA ILE A 258 17.47 25.79 -20.02
C ILE A 258 17.78 26.80 -21.13
N ARG A 259 16.77 27.55 -21.61
CA ARG A 259 16.97 28.65 -22.56
C ARG A 259 17.59 29.91 -21.94
N LYS A 260 17.33 30.18 -20.66
CA LYS A 260 17.89 31.33 -19.94
C LYS A 260 19.31 31.11 -19.40
N GLU A 261 19.72 29.87 -19.19
CA GLU A 261 21.11 29.53 -18.82
C GLU A 261 22.06 29.45 -20.02
N LYS A 262 21.53 29.56 -21.25
CA LYS A 262 22.27 29.54 -22.51
C LYS A 262 22.34 30.91 -23.21
N GLN A 263 21.89 31.98 -22.56
CA GLN A 263 22.04 33.38 -22.99
C GLN A 263 22.78 34.15 -21.92
#